data_AF-A0A8X6W5R4-F1
#
_entry.id   AF-A0A8X6W5R4-F1
#
_cell.length_a   1.000
_cell.length_b   1.000
_cell.length_c   1.000
_cell.angle_alpha   90.00
_cell.angle_beta   90.00
_cell.angle_gamma   90.00
#
_symmetry.space_group_name_H-M   'P 1'
#
loop_
_entity.id
_entity.type
_entity.pdbx_description
1 polymer ?
#
loop_
_entity_poly.entity_id
_entity_poly.type
_entity_poly.pdbx_seq_one_letter_code
_entity_poly.pdbx_strand_id
1 'polypeptide(L)'
;MISNTQRDKTSSEKQNSGLKEMLSERDRRFLKRIVMPKQRKKAAKVIAELNQRLDSSVSIIAVRRHLRKQNIYGRAAILKPLDTDVNAKHRLRWCHTHKGCSIDKWKKVIWSDESFFMCFLTIGWKHVWRTSAEVYDRDCVSF
;
A
#
# COMPACT_ATOMS: atom_id res chain seq x y z
N MET A 1 -17.84 49.20 53.76
CA MET A 1 -17.45 47.77 53.86
C MET A 1 -17.69 47.12 52.50
N ILE A 2 -16.58 46.82 51.81
CA ILE A 2 -16.31 45.85 50.74
C ILE A 2 -17.43 45.54 49.73
N SER A 3 -17.30 46.11 48.54
CA SER A 3 -17.91 45.68 47.28
C SER A 3 -17.25 44.39 46.76
N ASN A 4 -18.00 43.30 46.65
CA ASN A 4 -17.51 42.07 45.99
C ASN A 4 -17.88 42.09 44.50
N THR A 5 -16.91 42.47 43.67
CA THR A 5 -16.94 42.30 42.22
C THR A 5 -16.76 40.82 41.88
N GLN A 6 -17.82 40.16 41.37
CA GLN A 6 -17.65 38.86 40.74
C GLN A 6 -16.88 39.05 39.43
N ARG A 7 -15.65 38.52 39.39
CA ARG A 7 -14.84 38.46 38.17
C ARG A 7 -15.22 37.18 37.42
N ASP A 8 -15.96 37.36 36.32
CA ASP A 8 -16.08 36.37 35.26
C ASP A 8 -14.68 35.95 34.80
N LYS A 9 -14.37 34.66 34.94
CA LYS A 9 -13.19 34.04 34.31
C LYS A 9 -13.67 33.12 33.20
N THR A 10 -13.93 33.68 32.03
CA THR A 10 -13.91 32.91 30.77
C THR A 10 -12.48 32.48 30.49
N SER A 11 -12.12 31.27 30.90
CA SER A 11 -10.87 30.61 30.54
C SER A 11 -10.92 30.21 29.08
N SER A 12 -10.28 30.98 28.20
CA SER A 12 -10.06 30.58 26.80
C SER A 12 -9.16 29.33 26.78
N GLU A 13 -9.68 28.20 26.32
CA GLU A 13 -8.90 26.99 26.08
C GLU A 13 -7.79 27.29 25.06
N LYS A 14 -6.54 27.31 25.51
CA LYS A 14 -5.39 27.43 24.62
C LYS A 14 -5.26 26.12 23.86
N GLN A 15 -5.54 26.16 22.55
CA GLN A 15 -5.15 25.07 21.67
C GLN A 15 -3.62 24.98 21.67
N ASN A 16 -3.09 23.85 22.14
CA ASN A 16 -1.66 23.57 22.06
C ASN A 16 -1.24 23.53 20.58
N SER A 17 -0.59 24.59 20.11
CA SER A 17 0.01 24.64 18.78
C SER A 17 1.20 23.69 18.76
N GLY A 18 0.96 22.43 18.40
CA GLY A 18 2.01 21.43 18.24
C GLY A 18 3.06 21.86 17.21
N LEU A 19 4.17 21.11 17.17
CA LEU A 19 5.23 21.31 16.18
C LEU A 19 4.62 21.30 14.76
N LYS A 20 4.86 22.38 14.01
CA LYS A 20 4.42 22.49 12.62
C LYS A 20 4.99 21.30 11.83
N GLU A 21 4.12 20.49 11.23
CA GLU A 21 4.57 19.35 10.44
C GLU A 21 5.48 19.84 9.31
N MET A 22 6.67 19.23 9.22
CA MET A 22 7.74 19.60 8.29
C MET A 22 7.32 19.54 6.81
N LEU A 23 6.28 18.76 6.48
CA LEU A 23 5.71 18.67 5.14
C LEU A 23 4.44 19.53 5.06
N SER A 24 4.41 20.48 4.14
CA SER A 24 3.20 21.23 3.83
C SER A 24 2.14 20.35 3.16
N GLU A 25 0.89 20.80 3.13
CA GLU A 25 -0.18 20.07 2.43
C GLU A 25 0.09 19.88 0.92
N ARG A 26 0.85 20.80 0.32
CA ARG A 26 1.27 20.68 -1.08
C ARG A 26 2.27 19.55 -1.27
N ASP A 27 3.20 19.40 -0.33
CA ASP A 27 4.26 18.38 -0.38
C ASP A 27 3.69 16.98 -0.15
N ARG A 28 2.67 16.88 0.71
CA ARG A 28 1.95 15.62 0.96
C ARG A 28 1.19 15.14 -0.27
N ARG A 29 0.45 16.05 -0.92
CA ARG A 29 -0.23 15.75 -2.20
C ARG A 29 0.77 15.32 -3.27
N PHE A 30 1.91 15.99 -3.34
CA PHE A 30 2.98 15.62 -4.27
C PHE A 30 3.58 14.24 -3.94
N LEU A 31 3.87 13.96 -2.68
CA LEU A 31 4.36 12.66 -2.21
C LEU A 31 3.38 11.54 -2.58
N LYS A 32 2.07 11.73 -2.32
CA LYS A 32 1.03 10.77 -2.73
C LYS A 32 1.06 10.54 -4.24
N ARG A 33 1.24 11.60 -5.05
CA ARG A 33 1.35 11.51 -6.52
C ARG A 33 2.64 10.82 -7.00
N ILE A 34 3.74 10.89 -6.25
CA ILE A 34 4.97 10.16 -6.61
C ILE A 34 4.79 8.66 -6.36
N VAL A 35 4.10 8.31 -5.26
CA VAL A 35 3.98 6.95 -4.76
C VAL A 35 2.88 6.16 -5.48
N MET A 36 1.71 6.75 -5.69
CA MET A 36 0.51 6.05 -6.19
C MET A 36 0.61 5.53 -7.63
N PRO A 37 1.03 6.32 -8.65
CA PRO A 37 1.07 5.87 -10.04
C PRO A 37 2.24 4.90 -10.33
N LYS A 38 3.16 4.74 -9.37
CA LYS A 38 4.43 4.01 -9.57
C LYS A 38 4.76 3.18 -8.34
N GLN A 39 3.78 2.42 -7.85
CA GLN A 39 3.83 1.63 -6.62
C GLN A 39 5.16 0.89 -6.40
N ARG A 40 5.91 0.57 -7.45
CA ARG A 40 7.21 -0.14 -7.44
C ARG A 40 8.47 0.71 -7.19
N LYS A 41 8.36 2.02 -6.94
CA LYS A 41 9.54 2.87 -6.66
C LYS A 41 10.17 2.55 -5.30
N LYS A 42 11.50 2.36 -5.28
CA LYS A 42 12.26 2.26 -4.01
C LYS A 42 12.12 3.56 -3.21
N ALA A 43 12.07 3.43 -1.88
CA ALA A 43 11.94 4.56 -0.95
C ALA A 43 12.96 5.68 -1.21
N ALA A 44 14.23 5.31 -1.47
CA ALA A 44 15.30 6.27 -1.75
C ALA A 44 15.00 7.18 -2.95
N LYS A 45 14.43 6.62 -4.03
CA LYS A 45 14.07 7.39 -5.22
C LYS A 45 12.88 8.31 -4.96
N VAL A 46 11.89 7.86 -4.19
CA VAL A 46 10.76 8.70 -3.76
C VAL A 46 11.26 9.90 -2.96
N ILE A 47 12.22 9.69 -2.07
CA ILE A 47 12.80 10.74 -1.23
C ILE A 47 13.64 11.70 -2.05
N ALA A 48 14.47 11.20 -2.97
CA ALA A 48 15.26 12.06 -3.85
C ALA A 48 14.36 12.98 -4.67
N GLU A 49 13.28 12.45 -5.27
CA GLU A 49 12.31 13.25 -6.02
C GLU A 49 11.54 14.24 -5.12
N LEU A 50 11.26 13.87 -3.87
CA LEU A 50 10.63 14.77 -2.90
C LEU A 50 11.58 15.92 -2.51
N ASN A 51 12.83 15.59 -2.19
CA ASN A 51 13.83 16.57 -1.74
C ASN A 51 14.25 17.55 -2.83
N GLN A 52 14.17 17.19 -4.11
CA GLN A 52 14.41 18.12 -5.23
C GLN A 52 13.45 19.32 -5.23
N ARG A 53 12.30 19.21 -4.56
CA ARG A 53 11.26 20.23 -4.55
C ARG A 53 11.17 20.99 -3.22
N LEU A 54 11.92 20.54 -2.21
CA LEU A 54 11.88 21.08 -0.87
C LEU A 54 13.16 21.87 -0.61
N ASP A 55 13.04 23.02 0.02
CA ASP A 55 14.19 23.82 0.46
C ASP A 55 14.96 23.13 1.59
N SER A 56 14.28 22.27 2.36
CA SER A 56 14.85 21.49 3.45
C SER A 56 14.67 19.98 3.20
N SER A 57 15.76 19.23 3.28
CA SER A 57 15.72 17.77 3.08
C SER A 57 14.88 17.04 4.13
N VAL A 58 14.13 16.03 3.70
CA VAL A 58 13.27 15.21 4.56
C VAL A 58 13.89 13.82 4.73
N SER A 59 13.84 13.31 5.96
CA SER A 59 14.32 11.97 6.27
C SER A 59 13.36 10.88 5.78
N ILE A 60 13.90 9.70 5.49
CA ILE A 60 13.11 8.51 5.13
C ILE A 60 12.07 8.14 6.19
N ILE A 61 12.39 8.39 7.46
CA ILE A 61 11.51 8.08 8.59
C ILE A 61 10.28 9.00 8.56
N ALA A 62 10.48 10.30 8.30
CA ALA A 62 9.39 11.27 8.20
C ALA A 62 8.44 10.92 7.03
N VAL A 63 8.99 10.59 5.85
CA VAL A 63 8.20 10.14 4.69
C VAL A 63 7.39 8.89 5.02
N ARG A 64 8.02 7.87 5.62
CA ARG A 64 7.33 6.63 6.01
C ARG A 64 6.22 6.88 7.05
N ARG A 65 6.47 7.71 8.06
CA ARG A 65 5.46 8.09 9.06
C ARG A 65 4.26 8.76 8.39
N HIS A 66 4.51 9.68 7.47
CA HIS A 66 3.45 10.37 6.75
C HIS A 66 2.63 9.40 5.88
N LEU A 67 3.29 8.53 5.11
CA LEU A 67 2.60 7.51 4.30
C LEU A 67 1.73 6.58 5.17
N ARG A 68 2.21 6.20 6.35
CA ARG A 68 1.42 5.39 7.30
C ARG A 68 0.18 6.12 7.82
N LYS A 69 0.26 7.44 8.07
CA LYS A 69 -0.93 8.25 8.42
C LYS A 69 -1.98 8.23 7.32
N GLN A 70 -1.55 8.05 6.07
CA GLN A 70 -2.42 7.93 4.88
C GLN A 70 -2.78 6.47 4.55
N ASN A 71 -2.49 5.53 5.46
CA ASN A 71 -2.73 4.09 5.29
C ASN A 71 -1.95 3.43 4.13
N ILE A 72 -0.80 4.01 3.73
CA ILE A 72 0.05 3.53 2.64
C ILE A 72 1.32 2.89 3.22
N TYR A 73 1.64 1.69 2.74
CA TYR A 73 2.76 0.93 3.24
C TYR A 73 3.60 0.32 2.11
N GLY A 74 4.91 0.27 2.33
CA GLY A 74 5.80 -0.58 1.55
C GLY A 74 5.59 -2.04 1.95
N ARG A 75 5.27 -2.89 0.97
CA ARG A 75 5.00 -4.32 1.11
C ARG A 75 5.65 -5.10 -0.02
N ALA A 76 5.96 -6.38 0.21
CA ALA A 76 6.27 -7.28 -0.89
C ALA A 76 5.01 -7.45 -1.76
N ALA A 77 5.19 -7.38 -3.07
CA ALA A 77 4.14 -7.69 -4.03
C ALA A 77 3.82 -9.19 -3.96
N ILE A 78 2.54 -9.54 -4.07
CA ILE A 78 2.13 -10.94 -4.13
C ILE A 78 2.55 -11.49 -5.49
N LEU A 79 3.21 -12.66 -5.50
CA LEU A 79 3.49 -13.38 -6.73
C LEU A 79 2.19 -14.02 -7.23
N LYS A 80 1.77 -13.63 -8.43
CA LYS A 80 0.61 -14.22 -9.11
C LYS A 80 1.06 -14.65 -10.51
N PRO A 81 0.59 -15.80 -11.02
CA PRO A 81 0.75 -16.10 -12.44
C PRO A 81 0.10 -15.00 -13.27
N LEU A 82 0.73 -14.64 -14.39
CA LEU A 82 0.14 -13.70 -15.35
C LEU A 82 -1.10 -14.36 -15.94
N ASP A 83 -2.27 -13.79 -15.62
CA ASP A 83 -3.56 -14.28 -16.08
C ASP A 83 -4.14 -13.24 -17.04
N THR A 84 -4.44 -13.65 -18.27
CA THR A 84 -5.15 -12.81 -19.22
C THR A 84 -6.62 -12.75 -18.82
N ASP A 85 -7.33 -11.69 -19.20
CA ASP A 85 -8.76 -11.57 -18.85
C ASP A 85 -9.59 -12.73 -19.46
N VAL A 86 -9.11 -13.31 -20.57
CA VAL A 86 -9.68 -14.51 -21.20
C VAL A 86 -9.48 -15.74 -20.33
N ASN A 87 -8.24 -15.99 -19.89
CA ASN A 87 -7.91 -17.14 -19.06
C ASN A 87 -8.61 -17.06 -17.70
N ALA A 88 -8.69 -15.86 -17.09
CA ALA A 88 -9.43 -15.63 -15.87
C ALA A 88 -10.92 -16.02 -16.01
N LYS A 89 -11.56 -15.65 -17.13
CA LYS A 89 -12.96 -16.04 -17.42
C LYS A 89 -13.10 -17.56 -17.61
N HIS A 90 -12.16 -18.19 -18.32
CA HIS A 90 -12.18 -19.64 -18.52
C HIS A 90 -12.03 -20.40 -17.20
N ARG A 91 -11.09 -19.97 -16.35
CA ARG A 91 -10.90 -20.53 -15.00
C ARG A 91 -12.14 -20.37 -14.15
N LEU A 92 -12.74 -19.18 -14.13
CA LEU A 92 -13.96 -18.92 -13.37
C LEU A 92 -15.11 -19.83 -13.83
N ARG A 93 -15.32 -19.93 -15.15
CA ARG A 93 -16.33 -20.82 -15.73
C ARG A 93 -16.07 -22.27 -15.33
N TRP A 94 -14.83 -22.75 -15.47
CA TRP A 94 -14.45 -24.10 -15.09
C TRP A 94 -14.77 -24.39 -13.62
N CYS A 95 -14.41 -23.48 -12.71
CA CYS A 95 -14.72 -23.59 -11.29
C CYS A 95 -16.23 -23.67 -11.02
N HIS A 96 -17.04 -22.84 -11.68
CA HIS A 96 -18.50 -22.90 -11.53
C HIS A 96 -19.08 -24.23 -12.02
N THR A 97 -18.63 -24.72 -13.17
CA THR A 97 -19.08 -26.00 -13.72
C THR A 97 -18.73 -27.19 -12.82
N HIS A 98 -17.60 -27.12 -12.11
CA HIS A 98 -17.09 -28.22 -11.29
C HIS A 98 -17.34 -28.06 -9.78
N LYS A 99 -17.98 -26.97 -9.34
CA LYS A 99 -18.25 -26.67 -7.92
C LYS A 99 -19.03 -27.79 -7.21
N GLY A 100 -19.94 -28.45 -7.93
CA GLY A 100 -20.79 -29.54 -7.41
C GLY A 100 -20.25 -30.94 -7.68
N CYS A 101 -19.02 -31.09 -8.20
CA CYS A 101 -18.47 -32.42 -8.48
C CYS A 101 -18.28 -33.22 -7.18
N SER A 102 -18.83 -34.44 -7.17
CA SER A 102 -18.66 -35.38 -6.05
C SER A 102 -17.23 -35.89 -5.96
N ILE A 103 -16.86 -36.35 -4.76
CA ILE A 103 -15.54 -36.93 -4.48
C ILE A 103 -15.26 -38.13 -5.41
N ASP A 104 -16.25 -38.96 -5.69
CA ASP A 104 -16.07 -40.14 -6.55
C ASP A 104 -15.79 -39.77 -8.01
N LYS A 105 -16.24 -38.60 -8.46
CA LYS A 105 -15.88 -38.07 -9.78
C LYS A 105 -14.42 -37.60 -9.79
N TRP A 106 -13.97 -36.92 -8.73
CA TRP A 106 -12.58 -36.47 -8.61
C TRP A 106 -11.58 -37.62 -8.52
N LYS A 107 -11.92 -38.72 -7.84
CA LYS A 107 -11.09 -39.94 -7.75
C LYS A 107 -10.76 -40.57 -9.11
N LYS A 108 -11.60 -40.34 -10.12
CA LYS A 108 -11.41 -40.87 -11.47
C LYS A 108 -10.54 -39.97 -12.36
N VAL A 109 -10.16 -38.79 -11.88
CA VAL A 109 -9.33 -37.85 -12.63
C VAL A 109 -7.86 -38.16 -12.39
N ILE A 110 -7.11 -38.40 -13.46
CA ILE A 110 -5.65 -38.50 -13.44
C ILE A 110 -5.10 -37.13 -13.83
N TRP A 111 -4.30 -36.54 -12.95
CA TRP A 111 -3.65 -35.24 -13.17
C TRP A 111 -2.21 -35.45 -13.60
N SER A 112 -1.76 -34.69 -14.59
CA SER A 112 -0.36 -34.62 -15.02
C SER A 112 0.07 -33.16 -15.10
N ASP A 113 1.25 -32.85 -14.60
CA ASP A 113 1.87 -31.53 -14.74
C ASP A 113 3.39 -31.71 -14.80
N GLU A 114 4.06 -30.72 -15.39
CA GLU A 114 5.52 -30.64 -15.41
C GLU A 114 5.97 -29.57 -14.42
N SER A 115 7.00 -29.86 -13.64
CA SER A 115 7.56 -28.91 -12.67
C SER A 115 9.04 -28.68 -12.94
N PHE A 116 9.45 -27.41 -12.91
CA PHE A 116 10.85 -27.02 -13.04
C PHE A 116 11.46 -26.75 -11.65
N PHE A 117 12.57 -27.41 -11.35
CA PHE A 117 13.32 -27.22 -10.11
C PHE A 117 14.61 -26.44 -10.41
N MET A 118 14.75 -25.26 -9.80
CA MET A 118 15.94 -24.43 -9.98
C MET A 118 16.83 -24.49 -8.74
N CYS A 119 18.12 -24.82 -8.93
CA CYS A 119 19.09 -24.92 -7.83
C CYS A 119 19.38 -23.58 -7.14
N PHE A 120 19.15 -22.45 -7.82
CA PHE A 120 19.35 -21.10 -7.27
C PHE A 120 18.17 -20.21 -7.68
N LEU A 121 17.41 -19.68 -6.71
CA LEU A 121 16.31 -18.75 -7.00
C LEU A 121 16.86 -17.40 -7.49
N THR A 122 16.50 -17.03 -8.72
CA THR A 122 16.75 -15.68 -9.29
C THR A 122 15.56 -14.73 -9.07
N ILE A 123 14.46 -15.20 -8.47
CA ILE A 123 13.24 -14.41 -8.30
C ILE A 123 13.40 -13.46 -7.10
N GLY A 124 13.77 -12.22 -7.40
CA GLY A 124 13.82 -11.14 -6.41
C GLY A 124 12.42 -10.64 -6.01
N TRP A 125 12.21 -10.38 -4.72
CA TRP A 125 10.97 -9.80 -4.23
C TRP A 125 10.83 -8.34 -4.66
N LYS A 126 9.81 -8.05 -5.47
CA LYS A 126 9.43 -6.68 -5.81
C LYS A 126 8.67 -6.07 -4.65
N HIS A 127 9.08 -4.88 -4.21
CA HIS A 127 8.36 -4.11 -3.21
C HIS A 127 7.44 -3.10 -3.87
N VAL A 128 6.22 -2.97 -3.35
CA VAL A 128 5.20 -2.03 -3.78
C VAL A 128 4.72 -1.17 -2.62
N TRP A 129 4.36 0.08 -2.89
CA TRP A 129 3.62 0.95 -1.99
C TRP A 129 2.13 0.81 -2.26
N ARG A 130 1.38 0.36 -1.26
CA ARG A 130 -0.06 0.13 -1.40
C ARG A 130 -0.79 0.31 -0.09
N THR A 131 -2.09 0.52 -0.18
CA THR A 131 -3.03 0.37 0.94
C THR A 131 -3.42 -1.10 1.13
N SER A 132 -4.11 -1.42 2.23
CA SER A 132 -4.62 -2.78 2.47
C SER A 132 -5.73 -3.21 1.49
N ALA A 133 -6.42 -2.27 0.86
CA ALA A 133 -7.48 -2.56 -0.10
C ALA A 133 -6.95 -2.97 -1.48
N GLU A 134 -5.76 -2.51 -1.85
CA GLU A 134 -5.17 -2.69 -3.18
C GLU A 134 -4.34 -3.98 -3.30
N VAL A 135 -4.46 -4.91 -2.36
CA VAL A 135 -3.58 -6.09 -2.27
C VAL A 135 -3.58 -6.95 -3.54
N TYR A 136 -4.73 -7.04 -4.21
CA TYR A 136 -4.93 -7.84 -5.43
C TYR A 136 -5.01 -6.99 -6.70
N ASP A 137 -4.76 -5.69 -6.60
CA ASP A 137 -4.72 -4.82 -7.77
C ASP A 137 -3.57 -5.24 -8.70
N ARG A 138 -3.78 -5.12 -10.02
CA ARG A 138 -2.83 -5.56 -11.06
C ARG A 138 -1.48 -4.86 -10.91
N ASP A 139 -1.46 -3.63 -10.42
CA ASP A 139 -0.24 -2.86 -10.21
C ASP A 139 0.52 -3.26 -8.94
N CYS A 140 -0.19 -3.83 -7.96
CA CYS A 140 0.29 -4.25 -6.64
C CYS A 140 0.82 -5.69 -6.59
N VAL A 141 0.60 -6.48 -7.64
CA VAL A 141 1.08 -7.85 -7.75
C VAL A 141 2.33 -7.92 -8.62
N SER A 142 3.16 -8.94 -8.38
CA SER A 142 4.25 -9.32 -9.27
C SER A 142 3.84 -10.53 -10.08
N PHE A 143 4.19 -10.46 -11.35
CA PHE A 143 4.27 -11.60 -12.25
C PHE A 143 5.75 -11.96 -12.42
#